data_AF-A0A3P1SKX4-F1
#
_entry.id   AF-A0A3P1SKX4-F1
#
_cell.length_a   1.000
_cell.length_b   1.000
_cell.length_c   1.000
_cell.angle_alpha   90.00
_cell.angle_beta   90.00
_cell.angle_gamma   90.00
#
_symmetry.space_group_name_H-M   'P 1'
#
loop_
_entity.id
_entity.type
_entity.pdbx_description
1 polymer ?
#
loop_
_entity_poly.entity_id
_entity_poly.type
_entity_poly.pdbx_seq_one_letter_code
_entity_poly.pdbx_strand_id
1 'polypeptide(L)'
;MYRYTLLLCLMLLSLRAIADPNNVYLLAVFNYKGTPVSMAGLFYDDKVKDIDTCKSYVKQLRGHHEYGTEPLNFYRTLNGPKQSGVYIFKYYLCLNDGTEGSLWNGRDFYRYTYLVDQRNSLRFSEFPSLNSCWASIRKAPEKNSRKLFCAKMNQRLKFPL
;
A
#
# COMPACT_ATOMS: atom_id res chain seq x y z
N MET A 1 -4.48 -45.65 33.98
CA MET A 1 -3.81 -44.34 33.93
C MET A 1 -3.36 -43.87 32.54
N TYR A 2 -3.81 -44.47 31.42
CA TYR A 2 -3.35 -44.11 30.06
C TYR A 2 -4.39 -43.37 29.18
N ARG A 3 -5.65 -43.27 29.62
CA ARG A 3 -6.73 -42.68 28.83
C ARG A 3 -6.70 -41.15 28.76
N TYR A 4 -6.23 -40.48 29.82
CA TYR A 4 -6.19 -39.02 29.86
C TYR A 4 -4.97 -38.44 29.12
N THR A 5 -3.89 -39.22 29.01
CA THR A 5 -2.65 -38.79 28.32
C THR A 5 -2.84 -38.69 26.80
N LEU A 6 -3.70 -39.53 26.22
CA LEU A 6 -3.97 -39.50 24.77
C LEU A 6 -4.79 -38.27 24.36
N LEU A 7 -5.69 -37.80 25.23
CA LEU A 7 -6.54 -36.62 25.01
C LEU A 7 -5.74 -35.31 25.10
N LEU A 8 -4.75 -35.23 26.00
CA LEU A 8 -3.86 -34.07 26.08
C LEU A 8 -2.96 -33.94 24.85
N CYS A 9 -2.49 -35.08 24.31
CA CYS A 9 -1.65 -35.09 23.12
C CYS A 9 -2.42 -34.67 21.85
N LEU A 10 -3.72 -34.95 21.78
CA LEU A 10 -4.57 -34.50 20.68
C LEU A 10 -4.89 -33.00 20.72
N MET A 11 -5.07 -32.40 21.92
CA MET A 11 -5.31 -30.95 22.04
C MET A 11 -4.09 -30.08 21.72
N LEU A 12 -2.88 -30.61 21.87
CA LEU A 12 -1.64 -29.85 21.56
C LEU A 12 -1.37 -29.74 20.05
N LEU A 13 -2.04 -30.53 19.22
CA LEU A 13 -1.91 -30.48 17.76
C LEU A 13 -2.86 -29.47 17.09
N SER A 14 -3.89 -28.97 17.79
CA SER A 14 -4.83 -27.98 17.23
C SER A 14 -4.36 -26.52 17.29
N LEU A 15 -3.18 -26.25 17.87
CA LEU A 15 -2.64 -24.89 18.06
C LEU A 15 -1.74 -24.38 16.91
N ARG A 16 -1.60 -25.13 15.81
CA ARG A 16 -0.75 -24.73 14.67
C ARG A 16 -1.49 -24.11 13.49
N ALA A 17 -2.62 -23.47 13.73
CA ALA A 17 -3.22 -22.52 12.77
C ALA A 17 -3.02 -21.08 13.27
N ILE A 18 -1.76 -20.70 13.54
CA ILE A 18 -1.41 -19.28 13.56
C ILE A 18 -1.39 -18.89 12.09
N ALA A 19 -2.57 -18.50 11.58
CA ALA A 19 -2.65 -17.78 10.33
C ALA A 19 -1.73 -16.58 10.46
N ASP A 20 -0.67 -16.61 9.67
CA ASP A 20 0.28 -15.52 9.44
C ASP A 20 -0.51 -14.20 9.40
N PRO A 21 -0.10 -13.13 10.13
CA PRO A 21 -0.72 -11.83 9.96
C PRO A 21 -0.45 -11.37 8.53
N ASN A 22 -1.36 -11.76 7.64
CA ASN A 22 -1.59 -11.18 6.33
C ASN A 22 -1.95 -9.72 6.56
N ASN A 23 -0.94 -8.91 6.86
CA ASN A 23 -1.09 -7.49 7.11
C ASN A 23 -1.59 -6.88 5.82
N VAL A 24 -2.87 -6.49 5.83
CA VAL A 24 -3.47 -5.87 4.66
C VAL A 24 -3.10 -4.40 4.66
N TYR A 25 -2.35 -3.99 3.64
CA TYR A 25 -1.94 -2.60 3.48
C TYR A 25 -2.85 -1.87 2.49
N LEU A 26 -2.99 -0.57 2.73
CA LEU A 26 -3.57 0.37 1.80
C LEU A 26 -2.44 1.12 1.10
N LEU A 27 -2.24 0.89 -0.20
CA LEU A 27 -1.35 1.73 -1.01
C LEU A 27 -2.13 2.97 -1.44
N ALA A 28 -1.75 4.14 -0.93
CA ALA A 28 -2.26 5.41 -1.44
C ALA A 28 -1.26 6.01 -2.43
N VAL A 29 -1.76 6.42 -3.59
CA VAL A 29 -0.96 7.06 -4.64
C VAL A 29 -1.48 8.45 -4.94
N PHE A 30 -0.57 9.41 -5.03
CA PHE A 30 -0.82 10.84 -5.20
C PHE A 30 -0.10 11.32 -6.46
N ASN A 31 -0.80 12.02 -7.35
CA ASN A 31 -0.19 12.63 -8.52
C ASN A 31 -0.48 14.13 -8.55
N TYR A 32 0.58 14.94 -8.69
CA TYR A 32 0.44 16.36 -8.95
C TYR A 32 0.10 16.56 -10.42
N LYS A 33 -1.06 17.14 -10.72
CA LYS A 33 -1.50 17.44 -12.10
C LYS A 33 -0.43 18.27 -12.82
N GLY A 34 -0.04 17.82 -14.00
CA GLY A 34 1.03 18.44 -14.80
C GLY A 34 2.43 17.86 -14.54
N THR A 35 2.60 16.97 -13.57
CA THR A 35 3.85 16.22 -13.36
C THR A 35 3.67 14.74 -13.66
N PRO A 36 4.67 14.06 -14.25
CA PRO A 36 4.67 12.62 -14.39
C PRO A 36 5.08 11.90 -13.09
N VAL A 37 5.24 12.62 -11.97
CA VAL A 37 5.77 12.07 -10.73
C VAL A 37 4.62 11.64 -9.83
N SER A 38 4.54 10.34 -9.58
CA SER A 38 3.68 9.78 -8.53
C SER A 38 4.42 9.79 -7.19
N MET A 39 3.70 10.10 -6.13
CA MET A 39 4.09 9.79 -4.75
C MET A 39 3.22 8.65 -4.24
N ALA A 40 3.78 7.76 -3.42
CA ALA A 40 3.03 6.66 -2.84
C ALA A 40 3.41 6.41 -1.38
N GLY A 41 2.49 5.78 -0.64
CA GLY A 41 2.70 5.34 0.73
C GLY A 41 1.89 4.08 1.03
N LEU A 42 2.44 3.19 1.85
CA LEU A 42 1.76 2.05 2.45
C LEU A 42 1.23 2.44 3.83
N PHE A 43 -0.06 2.24 4.02
CA PHE A 43 -0.76 2.55 5.26
C PHE A 43 -1.34 1.27 5.84
N TYR A 44 -1.20 1.11 7.15
CA TYR A 44 -1.82 0.05 7.92
C TYR A 44 -2.96 0.63 8.73
N ASP A 45 -4.09 -0.08 8.78
CA ASP A 45 -5.25 0.25 9.61
C ASP A 45 -5.65 -1.01 10.38
N ASP A 46 -5.76 -0.91 11.71
CA ASP A 46 -6.06 -2.03 12.60
C ASP A 46 -7.47 -2.60 12.39
N LYS A 47 -8.35 -1.83 11.75
CA LYS A 47 -9.70 -2.25 11.36
C LYS A 47 -9.71 -2.98 10.02
N VAL A 48 -8.64 -2.87 9.22
CA VAL A 48 -8.52 -3.48 7.89
C VAL A 48 -7.64 -4.73 7.99
N LYS A 49 -8.23 -5.83 8.48
CA LYS A 49 -7.50 -7.08 8.75
C LYS A 49 -7.49 -8.07 7.59
N ASP A 50 -8.33 -7.85 6.58
CA ASP A 50 -8.48 -8.74 5.44
C ASP A 50 -8.76 -7.96 4.14
N ILE A 51 -8.58 -8.64 3.00
CA ILE A 51 -8.64 -8.01 1.68
C ILE A 51 -10.06 -7.52 1.33
N ASP A 52 -11.11 -8.17 1.83
CA ASP A 52 -12.49 -7.82 1.50
C ASP A 52 -12.97 -6.63 2.33
N THR A 53 -12.52 -6.56 3.58
CA THR A 53 -12.64 -5.36 4.42
C THR A 53 -11.90 -4.19 3.77
N CYS A 54 -10.68 -4.39 3.26
CA CYS A 54 -9.95 -3.34 2.54
C CYS A 54 -10.68 -2.86 1.28
N LYS A 55 -11.19 -3.78 0.44
CA LYS A 55 -11.95 -3.41 -0.77
C LYS A 55 -13.20 -2.59 -0.42
N SER A 56 -13.91 -3.01 0.64
CA SER A 56 -15.09 -2.31 1.14
C SER A 56 -14.73 -0.92 1.66
N TYR A 57 -13.64 -0.80 2.41
CA TYR A 57 -13.10 0.47 2.88
C TYR A 57 -12.71 1.40 1.73
N VAL A 58 -11.97 0.90 0.72
CA VAL A 58 -11.63 1.65 -0.49
C VAL A 58 -12.88 2.09 -1.26
N LYS A 59 -13.93 1.26 -1.32
CA LYS A 59 -15.20 1.63 -1.96
C LYS A 59 -15.88 2.78 -1.21
N GLN A 60 -15.88 2.75 0.13
CA GLN A 60 -16.40 3.86 0.94
C GLN A 60 -15.59 5.14 0.72
N LEU A 61 -14.25 5.04 0.70
CA LEU A 61 -13.35 6.17 0.41
C LEU A 61 -13.60 6.79 -0.98
N ARG A 62 -14.02 5.99 -1.96
CA ARG A 62 -14.40 6.47 -3.31
C ARG A 62 -15.81 7.06 -3.34
N GLY A 63 -16.72 6.58 -2.50
CA GLY A 63 -18.11 7.04 -2.41
C GLY A 63 -18.26 8.39 -1.71
N HIS A 64 -17.40 8.69 -0.74
CA HIS A 64 -17.34 10.01 -0.10
C HIS A 64 -16.59 11.01 -0.99
N HIS A 65 -17.30 11.51 -2.01
CA HIS A 65 -16.91 12.65 -2.84
C HIS A 65 -17.08 14.00 -2.13
N GLU A 66 -17.39 14.01 -0.82
CA GLU A 66 -17.52 15.24 -0.06
C GLU A 66 -16.16 15.70 0.47
N TYR A 67 -15.70 16.78 -0.18
CA TYR A 67 -14.81 17.77 0.38
C TYR A 67 -15.15 18.04 1.86
N GLY A 68 -14.42 17.41 2.79
CA GLY A 68 -14.36 17.87 4.19
C GLY A 68 -14.87 16.94 5.28
N THR A 69 -15.35 15.74 4.99
CA THR A 69 -15.69 14.75 6.05
C THR A 69 -14.64 13.65 6.08
N GLU A 70 -13.67 13.86 6.97
CA GLU A 70 -12.49 13.04 7.23
C GLU A 70 -12.82 11.57 7.53
N PRO A 71 -12.37 10.60 6.73
CA PRO A 71 -12.03 9.31 7.27
C PRO A 71 -10.62 9.40 7.85
N LEU A 72 -10.52 9.60 9.17
CA LEU A 72 -9.37 9.23 10.03
C LEU A 72 -8.05 9.98 9.80
N ASN A 73 -7.67 10.89 10.71
CA ASN A 73 -6.33 11.39 11.10
C ASN A 73 -5.07 11.26 10.18
N PHE A 74 -4.90 10.19 9.41
CA PHE A 74 -3.93 10.00 8.33
C PHE A 74 -4.01 11.07 7.22
N TYR A 75 -5.20 11.64 6.99
CA TYR A 75 -5.48 12.52 5.85
C TYR A 75 -5.07 13.98 6.06
N ARG A 76 -4.93 14.42 7.32
CA ARG A 76 -4.66 15.82 7.66
C ARG A 76 -3.25 16.27 7.29
N THR A 77 -2.28 15.36 7.24
CA THR A 77 -0.87 15.69 6.96
C THR A 77 -0.61 15.94 5.47
N LEU A 78 -1.37 15.32 4.57
CA LEU A 78 -1.20 15.48 3.12
C LEU A 78 -1.97 16.67 2.55
N ASN A 79 -3.00 17.13 3.25
CA ASN A 79 -3.75 18.33 2.93
C ASN A 79 -3.24 19.51 3.79
N GLY A 80 -1.95 19.83 3.69
CA GLY A 80 -1.50 21.19 4.00
C GLY A 80 -2.37 22.22 3.24
N PRO A 81 -2.41 23.49 3.68
CA PRO A 81 -3.32 24.49 3.13
C PRO A 81 -3.29 24.40 1.61
N LYS A 82 -4.47 24.19 0.98
CA LYS A 82 -4.67 24.06 -0.47
C LYS A 82 -3.66 24.97 -1.17
N GLN A 83 -2.54 24.42 -1.64
CA GLN A 83 -1.63 25.20 -2.44
C GLN A 83 -2.39 25.44 -3.74
N SER A 84 -2.86 26.67 -3.90
CA SER A 84 -3.64 27.12 -5.05
C SER A 84 -2.92 26.69 -6.32
N GLY A 85 -3.59 25.84 -7.13
CA GLY A 85 -3.07 25.38 -8.42
C GLY A 85 -2.60 23.93 -8.48
N VAL A 86 -2.45 23.23 -7.35
CA VAL A 86 -2.06 21.81 -7.35
C VAL A 86 -3.29 20.90 -7.25
N TYR A 87 -3.62 20.21 -8.34
CA TYR A 87 -4.61 19.13 -8.31
C TYR A 87 -3.92 17.80 -7.96
N ILE A 88 -4.36 17.16 -6.88
CA ILE A 88 -3.84 15.86 -6.44
C ILE A 88 -4.84 14.76 -6.83
N PHE A 89 -4.45 13.84 -7.70
CA PHE A 89 -5.23 12.63 -7.97
C PHE A 89 -4.85 11.53 -6.98
N LYS A 90 -5.84 11.03 -6.25
CA LYS A 90 -5.67 9.99 -5.22
C LYS A 90 -6.31 8.68 -5.70
N TYR A 91 -5.60 7.57 -5.55
CA TYR A 91 -6.23 6.26 -5.64
C TYR A 91 -5.63 5.30 -4.62
N TYR A 92 -6.43 4.31 -4.25
CA TYR A 92 -6.11 3.34 -3.22
C TYR A 92 -6.17 1.93 -3.77
N LEU A 93 -5.21 1.10 -3.33
CA LEU A 93 -5.15 -0.33 -3.62
C LEU A 93 -4.96 -1.12 -2.33
N CYS A 94 -5.53 -2.31 -2.31
CA CYS A 94 -5.39 -3.25 -1.22
C CYS A 94 -4.25 -4.22 -1.49
N LEU A 95 -3.45 -4.45 -0.47
CA LEU A 95 -2.21 -5.22 -0.52
C LEU A 95 -2.26 -6.37 0.48
N ASN A 96 -1.99 -7.58 0.03
CA ASN A 96 -1.87 -8.75 0.91
C ASN A 96 -0.82 -9.72 0.34
N ASP A 97 0.38 -9.20 0.08
CA ASP A 97 1.49 -9.94 -0.51
C ASP A 97 2.66 -10.09 0.45
N GLY A 98 2.48 -9.76 1.74
CA GLY A 98 3.54 -9.76 2.75
C GLY A 98 4.54 -8.61 2.62
N THR A 99 4.33 -7.65 1.70
CA THR A 99 5.18 -6.45 1.61
C THR A 99 4.99 -5.59 2.85
N GLU A 100 6.08 -5.33 3.57
CA GLU A 100 6.08 -4.44 4.73
C GLU A 100 6.77 -3.12 4.39
N GLY A 101 6.15 -2.00 4.74
CA GLY A 101 6.79 -0.68 4.69
C GLY A 101 7.30 -0.27 6.07
N SER A 102 8.40 0.49 6.13
CA SER A 102 8.73 1.28 7.32
C SER A 102 7.57 2.24 7.67
N LEU A 103 7.52 2.78 8.88
CA LEU A 103 6.48 3.76 9.26
C LEU A 103 6.42 4.92 8.25
N TRP A 104 5.21 5.27 7.81
CA TRP A 104 5.00 6.45 6.97
C TRP A 104 5.09 7.73 7.80
N ASN A 105 5.76 8.76 7.28
CA ASN A 105 5.82 10.08 7.90
C ASN A 105 5.70 11.17 6.83
N GLY A 106 4.57 11.87 6.80
CA GLY A 106 4.29 12.91 5.80
C GLY A 106 5.24 14.11 5.80
N ARG A 107 6.10 14.26 6.81
CA ARG A 107 7.15 15.29 6.86
C ARG A 107 8.47 14.84 6.22
N ASP A 108 8.65 13.55 6.00
CA ASP A 108 9.89 13.01 5.45
C ASP A 108 9.95 13.17 3.94
N PHE A 109 11.16 13.38 3.43
CA PHE A 109 11.39 13.41 2.00
C PHE A 109 11.05 12.06 1.36
N TYR A 110 10.31 12.11 0.25
CA TYR A 110 10.06 10.96 -0.62
C TYR A 110 11.37 10.56 -1.32
N ARG A 111 12.22 9.82 -0.62
CA ARG A 111 13.61 9.50 -1.02
C ARG A 111 13.73 8.24 -1.85
N TYR A 112 12.88 7.24 -1.61
CA TYR A 112 12.95 5.96 -2.29
C TYR A 112 12.17 6.02 -3.59
N THR A 113 12.68 5.38 -4.63
CA THR A 113 11.97 5.26 -5.90
C THR A 113 11.62 3.80 -6.14
N TYR A 114 10.34 3.54 -6.39
CA TYR A 114 9.84 2.21 -6.69
C TYR A 114 9.12 2.21 -8.05
N LEU A 115 9.38 1.18 -8.84
CA LEU A 115 8.44 0.74 -9.86
C LEU A 115 7.31 0.00 -9.18
N VAL A 116 6.08 0.39 -9.47
CA VAL A 116 4.87 -0.29 -9.03
C VAL A 116 4.23 -0.96 -10.24
N ASP A 117 4.22 -2.29 -10.24
CA ASP A 117 3.65 -3.12 -11.30
C ASP A 117 2.42 -3.87 -10.76
N GLN A 118 1.28 -3.72 -11.42
CA GLN A 118 -0.03 -4.28 -11.07
C GLN A 118 -0.60 -5.15 -12.19
N ARG A 119 0.19 -5.47 -13.21
CA ARG A 119 -0.34 -6.09 -14.43
C ARG A 119 -0.86 -7.51 -14.15
N ASN A 120 -0.13 -8.26 -13.34
CA ASN A 120 -0.47 -9.64 -12.96
C ASN A 120 -0.70 -9.77 -11.44
N SER A 121 0.23 -9.23 -10.66
CA SER A 121 0.17 -9.11 -9.20
C SER A 121 0.80 -7.78 -8.82
N LEU A 122 0.51 -7.26 -7.62
CA LEU A 122 1.24 -6.08 -7.16
C LEU A 122 2.68 -6.48 -6.87
N ARG A 123 3.63 -5.78 -7.49
CA ARG A 123 5.05 -5.94 -7.26
C ARG A 123 5.71 -4.58 -7.18
N PHE A 124 6.71 -4.51 -6.32
CA PHE A 124 7.55 -3.35 -6.17
C PHE A 124 8.97 -3.69 -6.60
N SER A 125 9.67 -2.75 -7.23
CA SER A 125 11.10 -2.88 -7.51
C SER A 125 11.78 -1.56 -7.24
N GLU A 126 12.81 -1.57 -6.40
CA GLU A 126 13.53 -0.35 -6.03
C GLU A 126 14.46 0.09 -7.17
N PHE A 127 14.52 1.40 -7.40
CA PHE A 127 15.42 2.02 -8.36
C PHE A 127 16.20 3.18 -7.70
N PRO A 128 17.42 3.48 -8.18
CA PRO A 128 18.21 4.59 -7.63
C PRO A 128 17.61 5.96 -7.94
N SER A 129 16.81 6.09 -9.01
CA SER A 129 16.16 7.34 -9.39
C SER A 129 14.88 7.14 -10.21
N LEU A 130 14.04 8.18 -10.26
CA LEU A 130 12.87 8.20 -11.15
C LEU A 130 13.26 8.01 -12.62
N ASN A 131 14.37 8.61 -13.06
CA ASN A 131 14.84 8.48 -14.44
C ASN A 131 15.19 7.03 -14.79
N SER A 132 15.91 6.33 -13.90
CA SER A 132 16.21 4.91 -14.10
C SER A 132 14.97 4.03 -14.07
N CYS A 133 14.00 4.35 -13.20
CA CYS A 133 12.72 3.64 -13.18
C CYS A 133 11.94 3.84 -14.49
N TRP A 134 11.78 5.09 -14.96
CA TRP A 134 11.09 5.38 -16.22
C TRP A 134 11.81 4.77 -17.43
N ALA A 135 13.15 4.73 -17.41
CA ALA A 135 13.93 4.05 -18.45
C ALA A 135 13.60 2.55 -18.52
N SER A 136 13.39 1.90 -17.37
CA SER A 136 13.06 0.47 -17.31
C SER A 136 11.71 0.12 -17.95
N ILE A 137 10.74 1.03 -17.89
CA ILE A 137 9.39 0.80 -18.45
C ILE A 137 9.16 1.45 -19.82
N ARG A 138 10.12 2.21 -20.36
CA ARG A 138 9.95 2.95 -21.63
C ARG A 138 9.59 2.05 -22.83
N LYS A 139 10.05 0.80 -22.83
CA LYS A 139 9.78 -0.20 -23.87
C LYS A 139 8.60 -1.11 -23.54
N ALA A 140 8.01 -0.99 -22.35
CA ALA A 140 6.86 -1.80 -21.97
C ALA A 140 5.64 -1.37 -22.81
N PRO A 141 4.84 -2.31 -23.34
CA PRO A 141 3.59 -2.00 -24.04
C PRO A 141 2.64 -1.15 -23.17
N GLU A 142 2.68 -1.39 -21.85
CA GLU A 142 1.81 -0.77 -20.86
C GLU A 142 2.44 0.44 -20.15
N LYS A 143 3.47 1.07 -20.73
CA LYS A 143 4.18 2.21 -20.12
C LYS A 143 3.30 3.41 -19.75
N ASN A 144 2.12 3.53 -20.34
CA ASN A 144 1.13 4.57 -20.07
C ASN A 144 -0.05 4.08 -19.22
N SER A 145 -0.01 2.82 -18.77
CA SER A 145 -1.06 2.22 -17.94
C SER A 145 -0.99 2.72 -16.51
N ARG A 146 -2.15 2.85 -15.84
CA ARG A 146 -2.20 3.08 -14.39
C ARG A 146 -1.71 1.87 -13.59
N LYS A 147 -1.54 0.72 -14.24
CA LYS A 147 -1.04 -0.51 -13.64
C LYS A 147 0.47 -0.63 -13.65
N LEU A 148 1.20 0.29 -14.28
CA LEU A 148 2.66 0.25 -14.36
C LEU A 148 3.23 1.67 -14.29
N PHE A 149 3.79 2.07 -13.15
CA PHE A 149 4.24 3.45 -12.94
C PHE A 149 5.39 3.53 -11.93
N CYS A 150 6.16 4.61 -12.02
CA CYS A 150 7.21 4.94 -11.07
C CYS A 150 6.67 5.89 -10.00
N ALA A 151 6.90 5.56 -8.73
CA ALA A 151 6.52 6.40 -7.61
C ALA A 151 7.70 6.66 -6.69
N LYS A 152 7.71 7.85 -6.08
CA LYS A 152 8.55 8.11 -4.92
C LYS A 152 7.82 7.75 -3.64
N MET A 153 8.54 7.22 -2.66
CA MET A 153 8.03 6.86 -1.33
C MET A 153 9.00 7.39 -0.27
N ASN A 154 8.46 7.77 0.90
CA ASN A 154 9.25 8.06 2.11
C ASN A 154 9.50 6.80 2.95
N GLN A 155 8.86 5.69 2.59
CA GLN A 155 9.02 4.39 3.25
C GLN A 155 9.98 3.51 2.45
N ARG A 156 10.82 2.78 3.18
CA ARG A 156 11.57 1.67 2.59
C ARG A 156 10.72 0.42 2.68
N LEU A 157 10.60 -0.29 1.57
CA LEU A 157 9.85 -1.53 1.49
C LEU A 157 10.76 -2.72 1.80
N LYS A 158 10.21 -3.71 2.50
CA LYS A 158 10.75 -5.05 2.66
C LYS A 158 9.83 -6.00 1.92
N PHE A 159 10.41 -6.81 1.05
CA PHE A 159 9.68 -7.80 0.27
C PHE A 159 9.77 -9.16 0.96
N PRO A 160 8.72 -10.00 0.88
CA PRO A 160 8.84 -11.39 1.28
C PRO A 160 9.94 -12.07 0.45
N LEU A 161 10.69 -12.96 1.09
CA LEU A 161 11.70 -13.79 0.44
C LEU A 161 11.07 -14.83 -0.51
#